data_AF-A0A447TKG6-F1
#
_entry.id   AF-A0A447TKG6-F1
#
_cell.length_a   1.000
_cell.length_b   1.000
_cell.length_c   1.000
_cell.angle_alpha   90.00
_cell.angle_beta   90.00
_cell.angle_gamma   90.00
#
_symmetry.space_group_name_H-M   'P 1'
#
loop_
_entity.id
_entity.type
_entity.pdbx_description
1 polymer ?
#
loop_
_entity_poly.entity_id
_entity_poly.type
_entity_poly.pdbx_seq_one_letter_code
_entity_poly.pdbx_strand_id
1 'polypeptide(L)'
;MQVDAVLGYLDKVSRFDAQQFTPLFIGTERMGCVNAQWKERLLQHEPQLFEETFQGLKCKVKGSYRSISHALAHAARRWQQAGWLNGWRNENFTAFRQDGSPYFELERAAFRPLGLTSRAVHVNGLCRMEDGEARMWVGRRSPHKAVDPNRMDNLVGGGVAAGETLELALQRESWEEAGVARERVDGLKPSSLLLAQRPVARGLHREWLYAYDLWLAPGSRRPARMARWPNTCCCRFPRSNSCWWLSAS
;
A
#
# COMPACT_ATOMS: atom_id res chain seq x y z
N MET A 1 -25.39 6.27 -13.68
CA MET A 1 -25.64 4.86 -13.28
C MET A 1 -24.37 4.07 -12.94
N GLN A 2 -23.35 3.97 -13.80
CA GLN A 2 -22.07 3.30 -13.45
C GLN A 2 -21.14 4.15 -12.59
N VAL A 3 -21.03 5.46 -12.87
CA VAL A 3 -20.24 6.39 -12.06
C VAL A 3 -20.79 6.46 -10.64
N ASP A 4 -22.11 6.56 -10.46
CA ASP A 4 -22.75 6.61 -9.14
C ASP A 4 -22.54 5.32 -8.34
N ALA A 5 -22.51 4.15 -9.00
CA ALA A 5 -22.20 2.88 -8.36
C ALA A 5 -20.73 2.80 -7.91
N VAL A 6 -19.80 3.29 -8.75
CA VAL A 6 -18.37 3.38 -8.41
C VAL A 6 -18.16 4.39 -7.28
N LEU A 7 -18.75 5.57 -7.37
CA LEU A 7 -18.69 6.60 -6.33
C LEU A 7 -19.32 6.10 -5.03
N GLY A 8 -20.46 5.41 -5.08
CA GLY A 8 -21.10 4.83 -3.91
C GLY A 8 -20.29 3.68 -3.29
N TYR A 9 -19.57 2.90 -4.09
CA TYR A 9 -18.63 1.91 -3.58
C TYR A 9 -17.41 2.58 -2.96
N LEU A 10 -16.80 3.54 -3.64
CA LEU A 10 -15.66 4.31 -3.15
C LEU A 10 -16.01 4.95 -1.82
N ASP A 11 -17.15 5.65 -1.73
CA ASP A 11 -17.63 6.24 -0.48
C ASP A 11 -17.76 5.20 0.64
N LYS A 12 -18.23 3.99 0.36
CA LYS A 12 -18.26 2.91 1.36
C LYS A 12 -16.88 2.45 1.81
N VAL A 13 -15.92 2.32 0.88
CA VAL A 13 -14.60 1.70 1.18
C VAL A 13 -13.51 2.69 1.57
N SER A 14 -13.69 3.99 1.28
CA SER A 14 -12.76 5.07 1.63
C SER A 14 -13.25 5.94 2.79
N ARG A 15 -14.36 5.57 3.46
CA ARG A 15 -14.83 6.23 4.67
C ARG A 15 -13.78 6.16 5.77
N PHE A 16 -13.09 7.28 5.96
CA PHE A 16 -12.21 7.53 7.09
C PHE A 16 -12.81 8.67 7.90
N ASP A 17 -13.34 8.34 9.07
CA ASP A 17 -13.73 9.33 10.06
C ASP A 17 -12.51 9.65 10.94
N ALA A 18 -11.93 10.83 10.70
CA ALA A 18 -10.74 11.28 11.43
C ALA A 18 -10.98 11.44 12.93
N GLN A 19 -12.23 11.63 13.38
CA GLN A 19 -12.57 11.83 14.79
C GLN A 19 -12.40 10.54 15.61
N GLN A 20 -12.43 9.37 14.95
CA GLN A 20 -12.22 8.07 15.59
C GLN A 20 -10.74 7.72 15.81
N PHE A 21 -9.83 8.58 15.35
CA PHE A 21 -8.39 8.35 15.43
C PHE A 21 -7.70 9.50 16.18
N THR A 22 -6.77 9.15 17.04
CA THR A 22 -5.92 10.11 17.74
C THR A 22 -4.68 10.41 16.90
N PRO A 23 -4.36 11.68 16.59
CA PRO A 23 -3.13 12.04 15.88
C PRO A 23 -1.89 11.48 16.58
N LEU A 24 -0.95 10.94 15.80
CA LEU A 24 0.32 10.43 16.28
C LEU A 24 1.45 11.37 15.84
N PHE A 25 2.20 11.85 16.83
CA PHE A 25 3.41 12.63 16.65
C PHE A 25 4.64 11.81 16.98
N ILE A 26 5.67 11.87 16.14
CA ILE A 26 7.00 11.33 16.43
C ILE A 26 7.95 12.51 16.52
N GLY A 27 8.47 12.80 17.72
CA GLY A 27 9.21 14.03 17.97
C GLY A 27 8.30 15.26 17.80
N THR A 28 8.57 16.08 16.78
CA THR A 28 7.77 17.27 16.41
C THR A 28 6.89 17.03 15.18
N GLU A 29 7.06 15.91 14.49
CA GLU A 29 6.38 15.64 13.22
C GLU A 29 5.07 14.88 13.45
N ARG A 30 3.99 15.34 12.80
CA ARG A 30 2.73 14.58 12.74
C ARG A 30 2.85 13.48 11.68
N MET A 31 3.11 12.25 12.13
CA MET A 31 3.45 11.14 11.23
C MET A 31 2.29 10.20 10.91
N GLY A 32 1.28 10.12 11.79
CA GLY A 32 0.18 9.19 11.59
C GLY A 32 -1.01 9.46 12.51
N CYS A 33 -1.79 8.43 12.75
CA CYS A 33 -2.84 8.42 13.76
C CYS A 33 -3.15 6.99 14.20
N VAL A 34 -3.55 6.83 15.46
CA VAL A 34 -3.84 5.54 16.08
C VAL A 34 -5.32 5.46 16.43
N ASN A 35 -5.88 4.25 16.37
CA ASN A 35 -7.22 4.01 16.91
C ASN A 35 -7.16 3.94 18.45
N ALA A 36 -8.33 3.87 19.10
CA ALA A 36 -8.42 3.80 20.57
C ALA A 36 -7.63 2.62 21.16
N GLN A 37 -7.69 1.44 20.53
CA GLN A 37 -6.98 0.25 20.98
C GLN A 37 -5.46 0.44 21.00
N TRP A 38 -4.88 0.99 19.92
CA TRP A 38 -3.45 1.24 19.84
C TRP A 38 -3.01 2.39 20.76
N LYS A 39 -3.83 3.43 20.90
CA LYS A 39 -3.58 4.50 21.86
C LYS A 39 -3.45 3.95 23.28
N GLU A 40 -4.47 3.23 23.75
CA GLU A 40 -4.49 2.63 25.09
C GLU A 40 -3.28 1.72 25.31
N ARG A 41 -3.04 0.81 24.36
CA ARG A 41 -1.94 -0.15 24.42
C ARG A 41 -0.56 0.54 24.51
N LEU A 42 -0.32 1.57 23.70
CA LEU A 42 0.95 2.31 23.71
C LEU A 42 1.14 3.09 25.01
N LEU A 43 0.08 3.69 25.56
CA LEU A 43 0.15 4.42 26.84
C LEU A 43 0.37 3.49 28.03
N GLN A 44 -0.28 2.32 28.04
CA GLN A 44 -0.17 1.37 29.15
C GLN A 44 1.18 0.63 29.17
N HIS A 45 1.70 0.23 28.01
CA HIS A 45 2.85 -0.67 27.93
C HIS A 45 4.14 -0.02 27.42
N GLU A 46 4.07 1.16 26.80
CA GLU A 46 5.24 1.92 26.38
C GLU A 46 5.24 3.35 26.98
N PRO A 47 4.92 3.55 28.29
CA PRO A 47 4.80 4.90 28.88
C PRO A 47 6.11 5.68 28.89
N GLN A 48 7.25 4.99 28.79
CA GLN A 48 8.56 5.63 28.65
C GLN A 48 8.76 6.24 27.26
N LEU A 49 8.07 5.72 26.24
CA LEU A 49 8.21 6.14 24.84
C LEU A 49 7.03 7.03 24.39
N PHE A 50 5.81 6.75 24.85
CA PHE A 50 4.61 7.46 24.45
C PHE A 50 3.95 8.19 25.63
N GLU A 51 3.39 9.36 25.33
CA GLU A 51 2.58 10.15 26.26
C GLU A 51 1.38 10.75 25.52
N GLU A 52 0.30 11.00 26.24
CA GLU A 52 -0.84 11.73 25.70
C GLU A 52 -0.67 13.24 25.95
N THR A 53 -1.01 14.03 24.94
CA THR A 53 -0.97 15.49 24.97
C THR A 53 -2.29 16.03 24.44
N PHE A 54 -2.53 17.33 24.58
CA PHE A 54 -3.72 17.99 24.02
C PHE A 54 -3.82 17.87 22.48
N GLN A 55 -2.70 17.62 21.79
CA GLN A 55 -2.66 17.45 20.32
C GLN A 55 -2.90 16.00 19.88
N GLY A 56 -2.78 15.04 20.80
CA GLY A 56 -2.87 13.61 20.54
C GLY A 56 -1.74 12.82 21.20
N LEU A 57 -1.44 11.65 20.64
CA LEU A 57 -0.41 10.73 21.14
C LEU A 57 0.96 11.17 20.64
N LYS A 58 1.93 11.33 21.55
CA LYS A 58 3.28 11.77 21.23
C LYS A 58 4.30 10.71 21.60
N CYS A 59 5.12 10.31 20.62
CA CYS A 59 6.34 9.55 20.85
C CYS A 59 7.48 10.53 21.19
N LYS A 60 8.07 10.33 22.37
CA LYS A 60 9.12 11.19 22.95
C LYS A 60 10.48 11.03 22.28
N VAL A 61 10.62 10.10 21.33
CA VAL A 61 11.88 9.84 20.64
C VAL A 61 12.33 11.06 19.85
N LYS A 62 13.64 11.34 19.88
CA LYS A 62 14.27 12.48 19.21
C LYS A 62 15.61 12.06 18.61
N GLY A 63 16.13 12.89 17.72
CA GLY A 63 17.47 12.75 17.16
C GLY A 63 17.46 12.58 15.65
N SER A 64 18.49 11.91 15.14
CA SER A 64 18.69 11.69 13.70
C SER A 64 17.79 10.57 13.16
N TYR A 65 17.71 10.47 11.84
CA TYR A 65 17.06 9.35 11.14
C TYR A 65 17.46 7.99 11.75
N ARG A 66 18.76 7.79 11.99
CA ARG A 66 19.30 6.55 12.56
C ARG A 66 18.82 6.31 13.99
N SER A 67 18.86 7.32 14.86
CA SER A 67 18.49 7.13 16.27
C SER A 67 16.99 6.89 16.44
N ILE A 68 16.16 7.60 15.67
CA ILE A 68 14.71 7.40 15.66
C ILE A 68 14.37 6.00 15.15
N SER A 69 14.94 5.60 14.01
CA SER A 69 14.72 4.27 13.43
C SER A 69 15.13 3.16 14.39
N HIS A 70 16.29 3.28 15.03
CA HIS A 70 16.77 2.28 16.00
C HIS A 70 15.84 2.14 17.21
N ALA A 71 15.43 3.26 17.82
CA ALA A 71 14.56 3.25 18.98
C ALA A 71 13.16 2.70 18.67
N LEU A 72 12.58 3.08 17.53
CA LEU A 72 11.29 2.55 17.07
C LEU A 72 11.39 1.09 16.64
N ALA A 73 12.48 0.65 16.03
CA ALA A 73 12.72 -0.74 15.70
C ALA A 73 12.79 -1.62 16.96
N HIS A 74 13.47 -1.15 18.01
CA HIS A 74 13.51 -1.85 19.30
C HIS A 74 12.11 -1.96 19.92
N ALA A 75 11.29 -0.90 19.84
CA ALA A 75 9.89 -0.94 20.26
C ALA A 75 9.04 -1.92 19.44
N ALA A 76 9.14 -1.86 18.12
CA ALA A 76 8.42 -2.77 17.23
C ALA A 76 8.79 -4.24 17.48
N ARG A 77 10.05 -4.55 17.82
CA ARG A 77 10.45 -5.90 18.22
C ARG A 77 9.76 -6.36 19.51
N ARG A 78 9.62 -5.49 20.51
CA ARG A 78 8.83 -5.81 21.72
C ARG A 78 7.37 -6.06 21.37
N TRP A 79 6.77 -5.23 20.51
CA TRP A 79 5.39 -5.41 20.08
C TRP A 79 5.18 -6.69 19.27
N GLN A 80 6.17 -7.09 18.47
CA GLN A 80 6.19 -8.37 17.77
C GLN A 80 6.20 -9.53 18.77
N GLN A 81 7.10 -9.50 19.76
CA GLN A 81 7.23 -10.52 20.80
C GLN A 81 5.96 -10.62 21.66
N ALA A 82 5.28 -9.48 21.90
CA ALA A 82 4.00 -9.42 22.59
C ALA A 82 2.80 -9.85 21.71
N GLY A 83 3.02 -10.22 20.45
CA GLY A 83 1.97 -10.68 19.53
C GLY A 83 1.07 -9.59 18.97
N TRP A 84 1.46 -8.31 19.06
CA TRP A 84 0.65 -7.17 18.59
C TRP A 84 0.84 -6.87 17.11
N LEU A 85 1.99 -7.25 16.55
CA LEU A 85 2.34 -7.05 15.15
C LEU A 85 2.23 -8.36 14.37
N ASN A 86 1.14 -8.51 13.62
CA ASN A 86 0.93 -9.63 12.71
C ASN A 86 1.51 -9.34 11.33
N GLY A 87 2.07 -10.38 10.70
CA GLY A 87 2.60 -10.30 9.33
C GLY A 87 3.95 -9.60 9.22
N TRP A 88 4.83 -9.80 10.20
CA TRP A 88 6.23 -9.38 10.17
C TRP A 88 6.98 -10.02 8.99
N ARG A 89 7.73 -9.23 8.23
CA ARG A 89 8.42 -9.66 7.00
C ARG A 89 9.92 -9.44 7.01
N ASN A 90 10.46 -8.81 8.06
CA ASN A 90 11.82 -8.27 8.06
C ASN A 90 12.03 -7.28 6.91
N GLU A 91 10.99 -6.51 6.60
CA GLU A 91 10.98 -5.50 5.55
C GLU A 91 10.63 -4.16 6.19
N ASN A 92 11.57 -3.22 6.15
CA ASN A 92 11.34 -1.87 6.62
C ASN A 92 10.75 -1.01 5.49
N PHE A 93 9.88 -0.08 5.86
CA PHE A 93 9.40 1.00 5.02
C PHE A 93 9.90 2.33 5.58
N THR A 94 10.12 3.30 4.70
CA THR A 94 10.47 4.67 5.09
C THR A 94 9.21 5.47 5.44
N ALA A 95 9.21 6.10 6.61
CA ALA A 95 8.25 7.13 6.95
C ALA A 95 8.83 8.49 6.54
N PHE A 96 8.07 9.24 5.73
CA PHE A 96 8.49 10.53 5.17
C PHE A 96 7.82 11.69 5.90
N ARG A 97 8.53 12.81 6.02
CA ARG A 97 7.95 14.09 6.42
C ARG A 97 7.00 14.62 5.35
N GLN A 98 6.26 15.67 5.69
CA GLN A 98 5.35 16.33 4.76
C GLN A 98 6.06 16.95 3.54
N ASP A 99 7.32 17.39 3.72
CA ASP A 99 8.18 17.90 2.64
C ASP A 99 8.75 16.79 1.72
N GLY A 100 8.44 15.51 2.01
CA GLY A 100 8.89 14.36 1.25
C GLY A 100 10.27 13.81 1.65
N SER A 101 10.96 14.42 2.62
CA SER A 101 12.24 13.92 3.13
C SER A 101 12.07 12.66 4.00
N PRO A 102 12.99 11.67 3.92
CA PRO A 102 13.00 10.52 4.84
C PRO A 102 13.15 10.96 6.29
N TYR A 103 12.28 10.47 7.18
CA TYR A 103 12.36 10.80 8.62
C TYR A 103 12.89 9.65 9.48
N PHE A 104 12.36 8.45 9.28
CA PHE A 104 12.84 7.22 9.87
C PHE A 104 12.40 6.02 9.03
N GLU A 105 12.93 4.85 9.33
CA GLU A 105 12.43 3.58 8.82
C GLU A 105 11.90 2.70 9.95
N LEU A 106 10.90 1.88 9.62
CA LEU A 106 10.27 0.97 10.58
C LEU A 106 9.72 -0.24 9.83
N GLU A 107 9.58 -1.36 10.54
CA GLU A 107 9.03 -2.57 9.95
C GLU A 107 7.58 -2.35 9.46
N ARG A 108 7.30 -2.81 8.24
CA ARG A 108 6.03 -2.62 7.52
C ARG A 108 4.77 -2.98 8.33
N ALA A 109 4.81 -4.03 9.14
CA ALA A 109 3.72 -4.47 10.00
C ALA A 109 3.33 -3.42 11.05
N ALA A 110 4.24 -2.53 11.44
CA ALA A 110 3.96 -1.44 12.37
C ALA A 110 3.31 -0.21 11.72
N PHE A 111 3.32 -0.10 10.37
CA PHE A 111 2.75 1.07 9.69
C PHE A 111 1.26 1.23 9.93
N ARG A 112 0.47 0.14 9.80
CA ARG A 112 -0.99 0.23 9.99
C ARG A 112 -1.40 0.47 11.45
N PRO A 113 -0.82 -0.23 12.44
CA PRO A 113 -0.94 0.11 13.85
C PRO A 113 -0.78 1.59 14.19
N LEU A 114 0.29 2.20 13.67
CA LEU A 114 0.64 3.59 13.93
C LEU A 114 -0.03 4.58 12.96
N GLY A 115 -0.82 4.08 11.99
CA GLY A 115 -1.40 4.87 10.90
C GLY A 115 -0.37 5.69 10.12
N LEU A 116 0.85 5.18 10.00
CA LEU A 116 1.90 5.75 9.17
C LEU A 116 1.56 5.58 7.69
N THR A 117 2.12 6.46 6.86
CA THR A 117 1.87 6.43 5.42
C THR A 117 2.96 5.66 4.70
N SER A 118 2.61 4.52 4.07
CA SER A 118 3.51 3.77 3.18
C SER A 118 3.45 4.29 1.74
N ARG A 119 4.32 3.78 0.88
CA ARG A 119 4.31 4.00 -0.57
C ARG A 119 4.28 2.66 -1.28
N ALA A 120 3.56 2.58 -2.39
CA ALA A 120 3.45 1.40 -3.24
C ALA A 120 3.44 1.79 -4.72
N VAL A 121 3.96 0.89 -5.56
CA VAL A 121 3.92 0.99 -7.03
C VAL A 121 2.85 0.05 -7.56
N HIS A 122 2.05 0.54 -8.51
CA HIS A 122 0.99 -0.22 -9.16
C HIS A 122 1.14 -0.09 -10.68
N VAL A 123 1.09 -1.20 -11.42
CA VAL A 123 1.20 -1.18 -12.88
C VAL A 123 -0.09 -1.63 -13.54
N ASN A 124 -0.60 -0.79 -14.43
CA ASN A 124 -1.69 -1.13 -15.34
C ASN A 124 -1.09 -1.74 -16.62
N GLY A 125 -1.31 -3.03 -16.84
CA GLY A 125 -0.88 -3.71 -18.06
C GLY A 125 -1.88 -3.47 -19.18
N LEU A 126 -1.62 -2.49 -20.04
CA LEU A 126 -2.50 -2.11 -21.15
C LEU A 126 -2.06 -2.82 -22.43
N CYS A 127 -3.01 -3.18 -23.31
CA CYS A 127 -2.70 -3.69 -24.64
C CYS A 127 -3.70 -3.18 -25.67
N ARG A 128 -3.28 -3.10 -26.93
CA ARG A 128 -4.15 -2.83 -28.07
C ARG A 128 -4.40 -4.11 -28.84
N MET A 129 -5.67 -4.39 -29.09
CA MET A 129 -6.12 -5.50 -29.92
C MET A 129 -6.06 -5.13 -31.40
N GLU A 130 -6.18 -6.11 -32.29
CA GLU A 130 -6.14 -5.91 -33.75
C GLU A 130 -7.26 -4.99 -34.25
N ASP A 131 -8.41 -4.96 -33.57
CA ASP A 131 -9.54 -4.06 -33.83
C ASP A 131 -9.33 -2.61 -33.30
N GLY A 132 -8.14 -2.30 -32.78
CA GLY A 132 -7.79 -1.00 -32.21
C GLY A 132 -8.31 -0.78 -30.78
N GLU A 133 -8.96 -1.77 -30.17
CA GLU A 133 -9.49 -1.68 -28.82
C GLU A 133 -8.39 -1.74 -27.75
N ALA A 134 -8.47 -0.86 -26.75
CA ALA A 134 -7.63 -0.94 -25.56
C ALA A 134 -8.23 -1.93 -24.54
N ARG A 135 -7.39 -2.83 -24.03
CA ARG A 135 -7.73 -3.77 -22.96
C ARG A 135 -6.71 -3.69 -21.83
N MET A 136 -7.11 -4.11 -20.64
CA MET A 136 -6.25 -4.16 -19.46
C MET A 136 -6.12 -5.60 -18.96
N TRP A 137 -4.90 -6.01 -18.67
CA TRP A 137 -4.62 -7.23 -17.93
C TRP A 137 -4.94 -7.02 -16.46
N VAL A 138 -5.86 -7.82 -15.95
CA VAL A 138 -6.25 -7.82 -14.54
C VAL A 138 -5.71 -9.10 -13.91
N GLY A 139 -4.78 -8.94 -12.97
CA GLY A 139 -4.28 -10.05 -12.17
C GLY A 139 -5.40 -10.59 -11.28
N ARG A 140 -5.36 -11.88 -10.96
CA ARG A 140 -6.16 -12.44 -9.86
C ARG A 140 -5.19 -12.87 -8.76
N ARG A 141 -5.36 -12.32 -7.55
CA ARG A 141 -4.49 -12.61 -6.41
C ARG A 141 -4.53 -14.09 -6.08
N SER A 142 -3.37 -14.66 -5.76
CA SER A 142 -3.26 -16.05 -5.29
C SER A 142 -4.21 -16.32 -4.12
N PRO A 143 -4.81 -17.52 -4.02
CA PRO A 143 -5.60 -17.94 -2.86
C PRO A 143 -4.82 -17.86 -1.54
N HIS A 144 -3.48 -17.87 -1.60
CA HIS A 144 -2.61 -17.92 -0.42
C HIS A 144 -2.01 -16.55 0.00
N LYS A 145 -2.34 -15.43 -0.66
CA LYS A 145 -1.88 -14.11 -0.18
C LYS A 145 -2.58 -13.76 1.14
N ALA A 146 -1.81 -13.24 2.10
CA ALA A 146 -2.29 -12.85 3.43
C ALA A 146 -3.30 -11.67 3.43
N VAL A 147 -3.50 -11.00 2.31
CA VAL A 147 -4.44 -9.86 2.16
C VAL A 147 -5.24 -10.08 0.88
N ASP A 148 -6.57 -10.13 1.01
CA ASP A 148 -7.55 -10.17 -0.08
C ASP A 148 -7.31 -11.29 -1.13
N PRO A 149 -7.39 -12.58 -0.75
CA PRO A 149 -7.22 -13.70 -1.68
C PRO A 149 -8.30 -13.71 -2.79
N ASN A 150 -7.95 -14.21 -3.97
CA ASN A 150 -8.83 -14.32 -5.15
C ASN A 150 -9.42 -13.01 -5.72
N ARG A 151 -9.07 -11.85 -5.17
CA ARG A 151 -9.51 -10.56 -5.71
C ARG A 151 -8.78 -10.19 -6.99
N MET A 152 -9.45 -9.42 -7.83
CA MET A 152 -8.83 -8.77 -8.99
C MET A 152 -7.81 -7.74 -8.52
N ASP A 153 -6.70 -7.64 -9.24
CA ASP A 153 -5.56 -6.79 -8.93
C ASP A 153 -5.01 -6.14 -10.20
N ASN A 154 -4.16 -5.13 -10.02
CA ASN A 154 -3.32 -4.59 -11.08
C ASN A 154 -2.40 -5.69 -11.67
N LEU A 155 -1.72 -5.38 -12.77
CA LEU A 155 -0.73 -6.29 -13.35
C LEU A 155 0.38 -6.58 -12.32
N VAL A 156 0.76 -5.54 -11.57
CA VAL A 156 1.80 -5.54 -10.54
C VAL A 156 1.34 -4.63 -9.41
N GLY A 157 1.51 -5.04 -8.16
CA GLY A 157 1.20 -4.24 -6.97
C GLY A 157 2.15 -4.54 -5.82
N GLY A 158 3.03 -3.59 -5.50
CA GLY A 158 4.18 -3.81 -4.63
C GLY A 158 4.51 -2.66 -3.70
N GLY A 159 5.04 -2.97 -2.52
CA GLY A 159 5.43 -1.95 -1.54
C GLY A 159 6.83 -1.42 -1.82
N VAL A 160 7.08 -0.15 -1.49
CA VAL A 160 8.42 0.46 -1.61
C VAL A 160 9.17 0.28 -0.31
N ALA A 161 10.27 -0.49 -0.35
CA ALA A 161 11.08 -0.75 0.83
C ALA A 161 11.88 0.49 1.28
N ALA A 162 12.38 0.47 2.51
CA ALA A 162 13.26 1.51 3.01
C ALA A 162 14.57 1.52 2.22
N GLY A 163 15.06 2.72 1.87
CA GLY A 163 16.21 2.90 0.99
C GLY A 163 15.96 2.60 -0.49
N GLU A 164 14.78 2.09 -0.86
CA GLU A 164 14.42 1.79 -2.25
C GLU A 164 13.80 3.02 -2.92
N THR A 165 14.19 3.28 -4.18
CA THR A 165 13.53 4.30 -5.01
C THR A 165 12.26 3.72 -5.63
N LEU A 166 11.34 4.60 -6.05
CA LEU A 166 10.12 4.16 -6.77
C LEU A 166 10.45 3.37 -8.04
N GLU A 167 11.52 3.75 -8.73
CA GLU A 167 11.97 3.08 -9.96
C GLU A 167 12.50 1.67 -9.67
N LEU A 168 13.33 1.51 -8.62
CA LEU A 168 13.84 0.20 -8.21
C LEU A 168 12.70 -0.71 -7.75
N ALA A 169 11.76 -0.18 -6.96
CA ALA A 169 10.56 -0.92 -6.54
C ALA A 169 9.72 -1.34 -7.76
N LEU A 170 9.49 -0.44 -8.72
CA LEU A 170 8.77 -0.73 -9.95
C LEU A 170 9.44 -1.87 -10.74
N GLN A 171 10.77 -1.83 -10.90
CA GLN A 171 11.53 -2.84 -11.61
C GLN A 171 11.46 -4.20 -10.91
N ARG A 172 11.73 -4.24 -9.60
CA ARG A 172 11.69 -5.45 -8.77
C ARG A 172 10.31 -6.12 -8.81
N GLU A 173 9.27 -5.36 -8.47
CA GLU A 173 7.90 -5.88 -8.36
C GLU A 173 7.36 -6.32 -9.73
N SER A 174 7.69 -5.58 -10.79
CA SER A 174 7.25 -5.94 -12.15
C SER A 174 7.88 -7.23 -12.65
N TRP A 175 9.14 -7.47 -12.28
CA TRP A 175 9.82 -8.74 -12.56
C TRP A 175 9.26 -9.89 -11.72
N GLU A 176 9.10 -9.68 -10.41
CA GLU A 176 8.64 -10.72 -9.47
C GLU A 176 7.21 -11.20 -9.76
N GLU A 177 6.26 -10.26 -9.97
CA GLU A 177 4.83 -10.60 -10.10
C GLU A 177 4.44 -10.93 -11.55
N ALA A 178 4.98 -10.22 -12.54
CA ALA A 178 4.56 -10.34 -13.94
C ALA A 178 5.65 -10.87 -14.89
N GLY A 179 6.91 -10.94 -14.45
CA GLY A 179 8.05 -11.28 -15.31
C GLY A 179 8.34 -10.21 -16.37
N VAL A 180 7.94 -8.97 -16.10
CA VAL A 180 8.19 -7.84 -17.00
C VAL A 180 9.67 -7.45 -16.87
N ALA A 181 10.37 -7.43 -18.00
CA ALA A 181 11.78 -7.09 -18.03
C ALA A 181 12.02 -5.61 -17.66
N ARG A 182 13.16 -5.33 -17.04
CA ARG A 182 13.51 -4.00 -16.51
C ARG A 182 13.40 -2.91 -17.58
N GLU A 183 13.83 -3.21 -18.79
CA GLU A 183 13.87 -2.29 -19.94
C GLU A 183 12.47 -1.83 -20.37
N ARG A 184 11.41 -2.57 -19.98
CA ARG A 184 10.03 -2.21 -20.28
C ARG A 184 9.44 -1.19 -19.32
N VAL A 185 10.01 -1.09 -18.12
CA VAL A 185 9.54 -0.18 -17.08
C VAL A 185 10.54 0.93 -16.77
N ASP A 186 11.73 0.87 -17.35
CA ASP A 186 12.75 1.89 -17.26
C ASP A 186 12.23 3.23 -17.81
N GLY A 187 12.48 4.31 -17.08
CA GLY A 187 12.01 5.66 -17.42
C GLY A 187 10.49 5.87 -17.38
N LEU A 188 9.68 4.88 -16.97
CA LEU A 188 8.24 5.09 -16.80
C LEU A 188 7.97 6.14 -15.71
N LYS A 189 7.05 7.06 -16.02
CA LYS A 189 6.56 8.05 -15.07
C LYS A 189 5.20 7.62 -14.52
N PRO A 190 4.89 7.90 -13.25
CA PRO A 190 3.57 7.61 -12.72
C PRO A 190 2.51 8.36 -13.53
N SER A 191 1.46 7.65 -13.97
CA SER A 191 0.29 8.24 -14.62
C SER A 191 -0.65 8.88 -13.60
N SER A 192 -0.64 8.41 -12.35
CA SER A 192 -1.40 9.01 -11.25
C SER A 192 -0.79 8.72 -9.88
N LEU A 193 -1.16 9.55 -8.91
CA LEU A 193 -0.82 9.40 -7.50
C LEU A 193 -2.12 9.43 -6.68
N LEU A 194 -2.39 8.35 -5.95
CA LEU A 194 -3.62 8.20 -5.17
C LEU A 194 -3.27 7.93 -3.70
N LEU A 195 -3.99 8.56 -2.77
CA LEU A 195 -3.91 8.20 -1.36
C LEU A 195 -5.01 7.18 -1.03
N ALA A 196 -4.62 5.92 -0.84
CA ALA A 196 -5.53 4.90 -0.32
C ALA A 196 -5.56 5.01 1.21
N GLN A 197 -6.71 5.42 1.75
CA GLN A 197 -6.91 5.56 3.20
C GLN A 197 -8.19 4.85 3.64
N ARG A 198 -8.07 3.86 4.53
CA ARG A 198 -9.22 3.14 5.09
C ARG A 198 -8.93 2.51 6.45
N PRO A 199 -9.88 2.53 7.40
CA PRO A 199 -9.78 1.75 8.63
C PRO A 199 -9.61 0.27 8.33
N VAL A 200 -8.81 -0.42 9.15
CA VAL A 200 -8.64 -1.87 9.13
C VAL A 200 -8.62 -2.39 10.57
N ALA A 201 -8.87 -3.69 10.77
CA ALA A 201 -8.90 -4.27 12.11
C ALA A 201 -7.64 -3.96 12.95
N ARG A 202 -6.47 -3.86 12.30
CA ARG A 202 -5.18 -3.59 12.95
C ARG A 202 -4.80 -2.11 13.10
N GLY A 203 -5.65 -1.16 12.71
CA GLY A 203 -5.36 0.27 12.73
C GLY A 203 -5.84 1.00 11.47
N LEU A 204 -4.98 1.82 10.87
CA LEU A 204 -5.30 2.56 9.65
C LEU A 204 -4.44 2.07 8.48
N HIS A 205 -5.06 1.71 7.36
CA HIS A 205 -4.31 1.58 6.11
C HIS A 205 -4.21 2.96 5.46
N ARG A 206 -2.98 3.46 5.27
CA ARG A 206 -2.69 4.74 4.63
C ARG A 206 -1.49 4.57 3.73
N GLU A 207 -1.70 4.65 2.41
CA GLU A 207 -0.68 4.31 1.43
C GLU A 207 -0.79 5.20 0.18
N TRP A 208 0.33 5.77 -0.25
CA TRP A 208 0.44 6.44 -1.54
C TRP A 208 0.65 5.41 -2.64
N LEU A 209 -0.27 5.33 -3.58
CA LEU A 209 -0.23 4.46 -4.75
C LEU A 209 0.30 5.26 -5.94
N TYR A 210 1.50 4.93 -6.38
CA TYR A 210 2.09 5.43 -7.62
C TYR A 210 1.68 4.49 -8.74
N ALA A 211 0.69 4.90 -9.53
CA ALA A 211 0.19 4.08 -10.64
C ALA A 211 0.96 4.40 -11.92
N TYR A 212 1.32 3.36 -12.67
CA TYR A 212 2.05 3.42 -13.93
C TYR A 212 1.26 2.70 -15.01
N ASP A 213 1.30 3.22 -16.23
CA ASP A 213 0.70 2.55 -17.38
C ASP A 213 1.80 1.91 -18.23
N LEU A 214 1.72 0.59 -18.39
CA LEU A 214 2.62 -0.18 -19.23
C LEU A 214 1.87 -0.70 -20.45
N TRP A 215 2.19 -0.19 -21.63
CA TRP A 215 1.67 -0.72 -22.89
C TRP A 215 2.46 -1.96 -23.32
N LEU A 216 1.76 -3.08 -23.38
CA LEU A 216 2.23 -4.37 -23.87
C LEU A 216 2.01 -4.46 -25.38
N ALA A 217 2.85 -5.25 -26.07
CA ALA A 217 2.77 -5.38 -27.52
C ALA A 217 1.40 -5.94 -27.97
N PRO A 218 0.89 -5.57 -29.16
CA PRO A 218 -0.29 -6.21 -29.73
C PRO A 218 -0.12 -7.73 -29.82
N GLY A 219 -1.14 -8.51 -29.43
CA GLY A 219 -1.05 -9.97 -29.41
C GLY A 219 -0.13 -10.56 -28.33
N SER A 220 0.35 -9.74 -27.38
CA SER A 220 1.10 -10.24 -26.21
C SER A 220 0.31 -11.34 -25.53
N ARG A 221 0.85 -12.56 -25.56
CA ARG A 221 0.33 -13.66 -24.74
C ARG A 221 0.45 -13.28 -23.27
N ARG A 222 -0.40 -13.92 -22.47
CA ARG A 222 -0.37 -13.85 -21.01
C ARG A 222 1.07 -13.77 -20.47
N PRO A 223 1.42 -12.77 -19.63
CA PRO A 223 2.77 -12.63 -19.09
C PRO A 223 3.25 -13.95 -18.44
N ALA A 224 4.49 -14.36 -18.72
CA ALA A 224 4.98 -15.71 -18.49
C ALA A 224 4.88 -16.18 -17.02
N ARG A 225 4.95 -15.27 -16.03
CA ARG A 225 4.81 -15.60 -14.61
C ARG A 225 3.36 -15.54 -14.09
N MET A 226 2.43 -14.97 -14.85
CA MET A 226 0.99 -15.10 -14.59
C MET A 226 0.41 -16.45 -15.03
N ALA A 227 1.17 -17.27 -15.76
CA ALA A 227 0.75 -18.60 -16.23
C ALA A 227 0.69 -19.67 -15.12
N ARG A 228 1.14 -19.37 -13.89
CA ARG A 228 1.10 -20.32 -12.75
C ARG A 228 -0.24 -20.40 -12.01
N TRP A 229 -1.24 -19.61 -12.40
CA TRP A 229 -2.56 -19.61 -11.77
C TRP A 229 -3.62 -19.74 -12.86
N PRO A 230 -4.72 -20.51 -12.73
CA PRO A 230 -5.62 -20.75 -13.87
C PRO A 230 -6.39 -19.52 -14.39
N ASN A 231 -6.47 -18.41 -13.63
CA ASN A 231 -7.55 -17.42 -13.78
C ASN A 231 -7.09 -15.94 -13.93
N THR A 232 -6.16 -15.63 -14.85
CA THR A 232 -5.86 -14.24 -15.27
C THR A 232 -6.67 -13.90 -16.52
N CYS A 233 -7.36 -12.76 -16.53
CA CYS A 233 -8.20 -12.34 -17.67
C CYS A 233 -7.70 -11.04 -18.31
N CYS A 234 -7.73 -11.00 -19.64
CA CYS A 234 -7.59 -9.76 -20.41
C CYS A 234 -8.98 -9.11 -20.48
N CYS A 235 -9.18 -8.05 -19.70
CA CYS A 235 -10.48 -7.39 -19.56
C CYS A 235 -10.60 -6.24 -20.57
N ARG A 236 -11.76 -6.17 -21.22
CA ARG A 236 -12.14 -5.09 -22.13
C ARG A 236 -12.34 -3.80 -21.33
N PHE A 237 -11.78 -2.66 -21.76
CA PHE A 237 -12.25 -1.36 -21.26
C PHE A 237 -13.70 -1.17 -21.74
N PRO A 238 -14.68 -0.91 -20.85
CA PRO A 238 -16.06 -0.81 -21.30
C PRO A 238 -16.22 0.39 -22.23
N ARG A 239 -16.56 0.15 -23.50
CA ARG A 239 -17.06 1.17 -24.43
C ARG A 239 -18.58 1.36 -24.35
N SER A 240 -19.30 0.52 -23.60
CA SER A 240 -20.73 0.68 -23.32
C SER A 240 -21.22 -0.24 -22.20
N ASN A 241 -22.09 0.31 -21.34
CA ASN A 241 -23.10 -0.20 -20.39
C ASN A 241 -23.13 -1.66 -19.84
N SER A 242 -22.09 -2.47 -19.94
CA SER A 242 -22.06 -3.78 -19.27
C SER A 242 -20.88 -3.88 -18.29
N CYS A 243 -21.25 -3.78 -17.02
CA CYS A 243 -20.38 -3.85 -15.85
C CYS A 243 -20.06 -5.31 -15.54
N TRP A 244 -18.79 -5.71 -15.56
CA TRP A 244 -18.31 -6.94 -14.88
C TRP A 244 -17.43 -6.60 -13.67
N TRP A 245 -17.67 -5.44 -13.04
CA TRP A 245 -17.05 -5.05 -11.77
C TRP A 245 -17.69 -5.73 -10.55
N LEU A 246 -18.74 -6.54 -10.73
CA LEU A 246 -19.56 -7.08 -9.64
C LEU A 246 -20.04 -8.49 -9.98
N SER A 247 -19.27 -9.51 -9.58
CA SER A 247 -19.77 -10.84 -9.20
C SER A 247 -18.60 -11.70 -8.72
N ALA A 248 -18.25 -11.52 -7.46
CA ALA A 248 -17.65 -12.57 -6.65
C ALA A 248 -18.46 -12.61 -5.36
N SER A 249 -19.67 -13.16 -5.48
CA SER A 249 -20.29 -13.94 -4.41
C SER A 249 -19.48 -15.22 -4.23
#